data_AF-A0AAV0XX42-F1
#
_entry.id   AF-A0AAV0XX42-F1
#
_cell.length_a   1.000
_cell.length_b   1.000
_cell.length_c   1.000
_cell.angle_alpha   90.00
_cell.angle_beta   90.00
_cell.angle_gamma   90.00
#
_symmetry.space_group_name_H-M   'P 1'
#
loop_
_entity.id
_entity.type
_entity.pdbx_description
1 polymer ?
#
loop_
_entity_poly.entity_id
_entity_poly.type
_entity_poly.pdbx_seq_one_letter_code
_entity_poly.pdbx_strand_id
1 'polypeptide(L)'
;MYRLYCSTPPAEPVSKIVYTRVFHEFDPALPFYKPKKDQCTKCNNYNNCVASNLITDKIKTDWSEHKRREKESLDMKKEDKNIAIDNKGKHFRSVSFDLQAGLNLPHAGDSQIYYKRKLSVFNFTIYEHHSAMDTTMYGTN
;
A
#
# COMPACT_ATOMS: atom_id res chain seq x y z
N MET A 1 -13.31 -13.51 3.74
CA MET A 1 -14.50 -13.88 4.53
C MET A 1 -15.15 -15.16 4.05
N TYR A 2 -15.71 -15.24 2.84
CA TYR A 2 -16.31 -16.51 2.34
C TYR A 2 -15.37 -17.73 2.41
N ARG A 3 -14.08 -17.57 2.05
CA ARG A 3 -13.07 -18.64 2.18
C ARG A 3 -12.90 -19.15 3.62
N LEU A 4 -13.02 -18.25 4.61
CA LEU A 4 -12.91 -18.61 6.03
C LEU A 4 -14.16 -19.35 6.50
N TYR A 5 -15.34 -18.90 6.06
CA TYR A 5 -16.62 -19.59 6.29
C TYR A 5 -16.62 -21.02 5.74
N CYS A 6 -16.05 -21.25 4.55
CA CYS A 6 -15.89 -22.60 4.00
C CYS A 6 -14.88 -23.47 4.77
N SER A 7 -13.98 -22.86 5.54
CA SER A 7 -12.93 -23.58 6.28
C SER A 7 -13.28 -23.87 7.74
N THR A 8 -14.42 -23.37 8.24
CA THR A 8 -14.89 -23.61 9.60
C THR A 8 -15.86 -24.80 9.64
N PRO A 9 -15.48 -25.95 10.23
CA PRO A 9 -16.41 -27.05 10.50
C PRO A 9 -17.47 -26.63 11.53
N PRO A 10 -18.70 -27.19 11.52
CA PRO A 10 -19.15 -28.38 10.79
C PRO A 10 -20.13 -28.13 9.61
N ALA A 11 -20.27 -26.89 9.13
CA ALA A 11 -21.30 -26.56 8.16
C ALA A 11 -20.92 -26.93 6.71
N GLU A 12 -21.84 -27.57 5.96
CA GLU A 12 -21.76 -27.60 4.50
C GLU A 12 -21.90 -26.15 3.98
N PRO A 13 -20.89 -25.61 3.28
CA PRO A 13 -20.93 -24.21 2.90
C PRO A 13 -21.97 -23.97 1.80
N VAL A 14 -22.87 -23.01 2.05
CA VAL A 14 -23.80 -22.51 1.02
C VAL A 14 -23.06 -21.78 -0.10
N SER A 15 -23.68 -21.64 -1.27
CA SER A 15 -23.07 -20.93 -2.39
C SER A 15 -22.71 -19.48 -2.04
N LYS A 16 -21.63 -18.96 -2.63
CA LYS A 16 -21.17 -17.58 -2.43
C LYS A 16 -22.26 -16.53 -2.68
N ILE A 17 -23.19 -16.83 -3.58
CA ILE A 17 -24.32 -15.95 -3.91
C ILE A 17 -25.26 -15.85 -2.70
N VAL A 18 -25.66 -16.97 -2.12
CA VAL A 18 -26.51 -17.01 -0.93
C VAL A 18 -25.82 -16.35 0.24
N TYR A 19 -24.54 -16.67 0.46
CA TYR A 19 -23.71 -16.01 1.48
C TYR A 19 -23.71 -14.49 1.29
N THR A 20 -23.44 -13.99 0.08
CA THR A 20 -23.38 -12.54 -0.17
C THR A 20 -24.75 -11.87 0.02
N ARG A 21 -25.82 -12.53 -0.41
CA ARG A 21 -27.20 -12.03 -0.29
C ARG A 21 -27.60 -11.81 1.17
N VAL A 22 -27.36 -12.79 2.04
CA VAL A 22 -27.68 -12.69 3.47
C VAL A 22 -27.00 -11.49 4.13
N PHE A 23 -25.74 -11.20 3.78
CA PHE A 23 -25.04 -10.03 4.33
C PHE A 23 -25.60 -8.69 3.82
N HIS A 24 -26.16 -8.65 2.60
CA HIS A 24 -26.82 -7.46 2.08
C HIS A 24 -28.26 -7.27 2.61
N GLU A 25 -28.87 -8.29 3.21
CA GLU A 25 -30.21 -8.24 3.82
C GLU A 25 -30.23 -7.61 5.23
N PHE A 26 -29.08 -7.42 5.88
CA PHE A 26 -28.99 -6.72 7.18
C PHE A 26 -29.34 -5.22 7.07
N ASP A 27 -29.76 -4.62 8.18
CA ASP A 27 -29.94 -3.17 8.29
C ASP A 27 -29.01 -2.59 9.38
N PRO A 28 -27.98 -1.81 9.02
CA PRO A 28 -27.58 -1.45 7.66
C PRO A 28 -26.96 -2.62 6.89
N ALA A 29 -27.09 -2.61 5.57
CA ALA A 29 -26.50 -3.64 4.70
C ALA A 29 -24.99 -3.75 4.95
N LEU A 30 -24.46 -4.98 4.97
CA LEU A 30 -23.04 -5.26 5.19
C LEU A 30 -22.34 -5.61 3.86
N PRO A 31 -21.92 -4.61 3.06
CA PRO A 31 -21.23 -4.83 1.80
C PRO A 31 -19.80 -5.34 1.99
N PHE A 32 -19.39 -6.25 1.12
CA PHE A 32 -18.02 -6.75 1.07
C PHE A 32 -17.12 -5.80 0.29
N TYR A 33 -16.40 -4.95 1.01
CA TYR A 33 -15.36 -4.12 0.39
C TYR A 33 -14.05 -4.91 0.27
N LYS A 34 -13.42 -4.82 -0.90
CA LYS A 34 -12.01 -5.18 -1.05
C LYS A 34 -11.20 -4.05 -0.43
N PRO A 35 -10.39 -4.29 0.62
CA PRO A 35 -9.49 -3.27 1.14
C PRO A 35 -8.63 -2.75 -0.02
N LYS A 36 -8.75 -1.46 -0.32
CA LYS A 36 -7.90 -0.83 -1.33
C LYS A 36 -6.55 -0.57 -0.68
N LYS A 37 -5.50 -1.24 -1.19
CA LYS A 37 -4.13 -1.04 -0.71
C LYS A 37 -3.63 0.35 -1.16
N ASP A 38 -2.79 0.97 -0.33
CA ASP A 38 -1.96 2.15 -0.66
C ASP A 38 -2.71 3.33 -1.31
N GLN A 39 -3.84 3.74 -0.73
CA GLN A 39 -4.58 4.90 -1.23
C GLN A 39 -3.96 6.21 -0.72
N CYS A 40 -3.69 7.15 -1.63
CA CYS A 40 -3.23 8.48 -1.27
C CYS A 40 -4.36 9.29 -0.60
N THR A 41 -4.10 9.82 0.60
CA THR A 41 -5.06 10.64 1.36
C THR A 41 -5.54 11.87 0.57
N LYS A 42 -4.65 12.53 -0.18
CA LYS A 42 -4.99 13.70 -1.00
C LYS A 42 -5.93 13.33 -2.16
N CYS A 43 -5.64 12.24 -2.86
CA CYS A 43 -6.50 11.73 -3.93
C CYS A 43 -7.86 11.26 -3.40
N ASN A 44 -7.88 10.57 -2.25
CA ASN A 44 -9.13 10.15 -1.61
C ASN A 44 -9.99 11.34 -1.20
N ASN A 45 -9.38 12.35 -0.59
CA ASN A 45 -10.10 13.56 -0.20
C ASN A 45 -10.74 14.24 -1.43
N TYR A 46 -9.97 14.42 -2.50
CA TYR A 46 -10.50 14.96 -3.77
C TYR A 46 -11.69 14.14 -4.29
N ASN A 47 -11.53 12.81 -4.38
CA ASN A 47 -12.60 11.92 -4.87
C ASN A 47 -13.85 11.98 -3.98
N ASN A 48 -13.69 12.07 -2.66
CA ASN A 48 -14.79 12.19 -1.71
C ASN A 48 -15.53 13.54 -1.88
N CYS A 49 -14.80 14.63 -2.06
CA CYS A 49 -15.38 15.95 -2.33
C CYS A 49 -16.13 15.99 -3.66
N VAL A 50 -15.61 15.32 -4.69
CA VAL A 50 -16.29 15.17 -5.99
C VAL A 50 -17.58 14.36 -5.81
N ALA A 51 -17.52 13.21 -5.14
CA ALA A 51 -18.69 12.36 -4.90
C ALA A 51 -19.78 13.03 -4.05
N SER A 52 -19.38 13.90 -3.11
CA SER A 52 -20.29 14.63 -2.23
C SER A 52 -20.73 15.99 -2.79
N ASN A 53 -20.29 16.34 -4.00
CA ASN A 53 -20.51 17.65 -4.64
C ASN A 53 -20.07 18.85 -3.79
N LEU A 54 -19.03 18.67 -2.96
CA LEU A 54 -18.41 19.69 -2.09
C LEU A 54 -17.10 20.22 -2.68
N ILE A 55 -16.94 20.12 -4.01
CA ILE A 55 -15.70 20.50 -4.68
C ILE A 55 -15.56 22.02 -4.72
N THR A 56 -14.44 22.53 -4.20
CA THR A 56 -14.05 23.95 -4.30
C THR A 56 -12.85 24.10 -5.22
N ASP A 57 -12.67 25.29 -5.79
CA ASP A 57 -11.54 25.58 -6.68
C ASP A 57 -10.19 25.38 -5.99
N LYS A 58 -10.11 25.66 -4.69
CA LYS A 58 -8.93 25.35 -3.87
C LYS A 58 -8.59 23.87 -3.88
N ILE A 59 -9.57 22.99 -3.69
CA ILE A 59 -9.37 21.53 -3.67
C ILE A 59 -8.95 21.02 -5.05
N LYS A 60 -9.49 21.60 -6.13
CA LYS A 60 -9.06 21.28 -7.51
C LYS A 60 -7.63 21.69 -7.77
N THR A 61 -7.24 22.90 -7.38
CA THR A 61 -5.87 23.40 -7.53
C THR A 61 -4.89 22.55 -6.75
N ASP A 62 -5.16 22.29 -5.46
CA ASP A 62 -4.31 21.47 -4.60
C ASP A 62 -4.12 20.04 -5.15
N TRP A 63 -5.19 19.44 -5.69
CA TRP A 63 -5.10 18.13 -6.33
C TRP A 63 -4.31 18.17 -7.64
N SER A 64 -4.52 19.20 -8.47
CA SER A 64 -3.80 19.37 -9.74
C SER A 64 -2.30 19.55 -9.50
N GLU A 65 -1.92 20.34 -8.50
CA GLU A 65 -0.53 20.47 -8.08
C GLU A 65 0.05 19.15 -7.56
N HIS A 66 -0.72 18.40 -6.76
CA HIS A 66 -0.30 17.09 -6.28
C HIS A 66 0.00 16.13 -7.45
N LYS A 67 -0.88 16.06 -8.45
CA LYS A 67 -0.68 15.22 -9.64
C LYS A 67 0.47 15.71 -10.52
N ARG A 68 0.69 17.03 -10.62
CA ARG A 68 1.86 17.61 -11.31
C ARG A 68 3.16 17.15 -10.66
N ARG A 69 3.29 17.31 -9.33
CA ARG A 69 4.49 16.91 -8.56
C ARG A 69 4.73 15.39 -8.63
N GLU A 70 3.66 14.59 -8.58
CA GLU A 70 3.74 13.14 -8.77
C GLU A 70 4.33 12.80 -10.14
N LYS A 71 3.82 13.42 -11.21
CA LYS A 71 4.31 13.20 -12.57
C LYS A 71 5.78 13.60 -12.72
N GLU A 72 6.16 14.79 -12.22
CA GLU A 72 7.54 15.26 -12.25
C GLU A 72 8.49 14.31 -11.51
N SER A 73 8.08 13.80 -10.35
CA SER A 73 8.86 12.81 -9.61
C SER A 73 9.04 11.50 -10.37
N LEU A 74 7.97 11.01 -11.04
CA LEU A 74 8.04 9.80 -11.85
C LEU A 74 8.89 9.98 -13.10
N ASP A 75 8.82 11.14 -13.75
CA ASP A 75 9.60 11.47 -14.94
C ASP A 75 11.09 11.57 -14.58
N MET A 76 11.44 12.25 -13.48
CA MET A 76 12.82 12.29 -12.98
C MET A 76 13.35 10.89 -12.64
N LYS A 77 12.55 10.07 -11.94
CA LYS A 77 12.94 8.68 -11.62
C LYS A 77 13.19 7.85 -12.88
N LYS A 78 12.37 8.05 -13.92
CA LYS A 78 12.52 7.34 -15.20
C LYS A 78 13.79 7.78 -15.92
N GLU A 79 14.09 9.08 -15.90
CA GLU A 79 15.32 9.62 -16.48
C GLU A 79 16.56 9.07 -15.78
N ASP A 80 16.60 9.14 -14.44
CA ASP A 80 17.71 8.59 -13.65
C ASP A 80 17.91 7.08 -13.91
N LYS A 81 16.81 6.34 -14.07
CA LYS A 81 16.88 4.92 -14.44
C LYS A 81 17.52 4.72 -15.81
N ASN A 82 17.14 5.50 -16.81
CA ASN A 82 17.70 5.41 -18.16
C ASN A 82 19.19 5.75 -18.15
N ILE A 83 19.59 6.84 -17.48
CA ILE A 83 20.99 7.24 -17.34
C ILE A 83 21.82 6.12 -16.69
N ALA A 84 21.29 5.47 -15.64
CA ALA A 84 21.97 4.36 -14.97
C ALA A 84 22.15 3.13 -15.86
N ILE A 85 21.17 2.83 -16.71
CA ILE A 85 21.22 1.73 -17.69
C ILE A 85 22.24 2.04 -18.78
N ASP A 86 22.17 3.22 -19.39
CA ASP A 86 23.04 3.64 -20.51
C ASP A 86 24.52 3.68 -20.08
N ASN A 87 24.79 4.17 -18.87
CA ASN A 87 26.15 4.22 -18.30
C ASN A 87 26.66 2.87 -17.80
N LYS A 88 25.88 1.79 -17.95
CA LYS A 88 26.16 0.46 -17.39
C LYS A 88 26.64 0.54 -15.94
N GLY A 89 26.03 1.40 -15.11
CA GLY A 89 26.36 1.55 -13.69
C GLY A 89 27.79 1.98 -13.36
N LYS A 90 28.59 2.43 -14.33
CA LYS A 90 30.01 2.79 -14.13
C LYS A 90 30.19 4.14 -13.46
N HIS A 91 29.49 5.17 -13.96
CA HIS A 91 29.64 6.56 -13.49
C HIS A 91 28.39 7.10 -12.79
N PHE A 92 27.25 6.46 -12.98
CA PHE A 92 25.97 6.84 -12.38
C PHE A 92 25.19 5.60 -11.96
N ARG A 93 24.63 5.61 -10.76
CA ARG A 93 23.79 4.53 -10.21
C ARG A 93 22.50 5.12 -9.66
N SER A 94 21.39 4.62 -10.15
CA SER A 94 20.07 4.91 -9.56
C SER A 94 19.70 3.75 -8.63
N VAL A 95 19.35 4.07 -7.39
CA VAL A 95 18.99 3.11 -6.35
C VAL A 95 17.62 3.48 -5.79
N SER A 96 16.73 2.51 -5.67
CA SER A 96 15.43 2.66 -5.01
C SER A 96 15.39 1.85 -3.73
N PHE A 97 14.89 2.45 -2.66
CA PHE A 97 14.73 1.81 -1.37
C PHE A 97 13.25 1.52 -1.15
N ASP A 98 12.92 0.28 -0.83
CA ASP A 98 11.60 -0.08 -0.31
C ASP A 98 11.72 -0.30 1.20
N LEU A 99 11.07 0.58 1.96
CA LEU A 99 10.97 0.52 3.41
C LEU A 99 9.58 0.01 3.76
N GLN A 100 9.48 -1.24 4.19
CA GLN A 100 8.22 -1.74 4.73
C GLN A 100 7.94 -1.13 6.11
N ALA A 101 6.65 -1.06 6.47
CA ALA A 101 6.23 -0.65 7.81
C ALA A 101 6.94 -1.50 8.88
N GLY A 102 7.56 -0.85 9.86
CA GLY A 102 8.32 -1.51 10.92
C GLY A 102 7.48 -2.57 11.64
N LEU A 103 8.00 -3.81 11.68
CA LEU A 103 7.37 -4.91 12.39
C LEU A 103 7.93 -4.97 13.81
N ASN A 104 7.09 -4.65 14.80
CA ASN A 104 7.46 -4.72 16.21
C ASN A 104 7.45 -6.18 16.69
N LEU A 105 8.61 -6.72 17.05
CA LEU A 105 8.76 -8.10 17.55
C LEU A 105 8.92 -8.14 19.08
N PRO A 106 8.47 -9.22 19.75
CA PRO A 106 7.71 -10.36 19.21
C PRO A 106 6.23 -10.02 18.97
N HIS A 107 5.57 -10.68 18.02
CA HIS A 107 4.13 -10.51 17.79
C HIS A 107 3.33 -10.93 19.02
N ALA A 108 2.55 -10.02 19.60
CA ALA A 108 1.61 -10.33 20.68
C ALA A 108 0.38 -9.42 20.55
N GLY A 109 -0.80 -9.98 20.79
CA GLY A 109 -2.11 -9.35 20.56
C GLY A 109 -2.55 -8.34 21.63
N ASP A 110 -1.69 -7.99 22.58
CA ASP A 110 -1.99 -7.04 23.65
C ASP A 110 -1.33 -5.68 23.37
N SER A 111 -2.12 -4.61 23.42
CA SER A 111 -1.73 -3.24 23.11
C SER A 111 -0.74 -2.66 24.13
N GLN A 112 -0.70 -3.18 25.37
CA GLN A 112 0.25 -2.71 26.39
C GLN A 112 1.71 -3.03 26.04
N ILE A 113 1.93 -4.02 25.16
CA ILE A 113 3.26 -4.45 24.76
C ILE A 113 3.86 -3.48 23.72
N TYR A 114 3.03 -2.68 23.03
CA TYR A 114 3.49 -1.68 22.05
C TYR A 114 4.49 -0.68 22.65
N TYR A 115 4.24 -0.19 23.86
CA TYR A 115 5.11 0.79 24.54
C TYR A 115 6.31 0.16 25.26
N LYS A 116 6.34 -1.17 25.44
CA LYS A 116 7.42 -1.88 26.15
C LYS A 116 8.46 -2.49 25.21
N ARG A 117 8.21 -2.55 23.90
CA ARG A 117 9.15 -3.13 22.91
C ARG A 117 10.22 -2.12 22.52
N LYS A 118 11.48 -2.53 22.58
CA LYS A 118 12.65 -1.78 22.07
C LYS A 118 13.20 -2.32 20.75
N LEU A 119 12.63 -3.42 20.23
CA LEU A 119 13.12 -4.12 19.04
C LEU A 119 12.10 -4.00 17.90
N SER A 120 12.48 -3.25 16.86
CA SER A 120 11.71 -3.09 15.62
C SER A 120 12.54 -3.66 14.47
N VAL A 121 11.96 -4.55 13.68
CA VAL A 121 12.58 -5.07 12.46
C VAL A 121 12.12 -4.22 11.28
N PHE A 122 13.09 -3.66 10.57
CA PHE A 122 12.87 -2.94 9.32
C PHE A 122 13.36 -3.83 8.18
N ASN A 123 12.45 -4.19 7.27
CA ASN A 123 12.90 -4.74 5.99
C ASN A 123 13.37 -3.57 5.13
N PHE A 124 14.68 -3.50 4.93
CA PHE A 124 15.34 -2.51 4.09
C PHE A 124 15.78 -3.18 2.78
N THR A 125 14.96 -3.02 1.73
CA THR A 125 15.27 -3.59 0.43
C THR A 125 15.89 -2.54 -0.46
N ILE A 126 17.05 -2.86 -1.03
CA ILE A 126 17.78 -2.00 -1.97
C ILE A 126 17.62 -2.57 -3.38
N TYR A 127 17.12 -1.75 -4.29
CA TYR A 127 16.99 -2.09 -5.70
C TYR A 127 17.89 -1.19 -6.54
N GLU A 128 18.88 -1.76 -7.22
CA GLU A 128 19.76 -1.04 -8.15
C GLU A 128 19.23 -1.14 -9.58
N HIS A 129 19.07 -0.01 -10.26
CA HIS A 129 18.45 0.03 -11.60
C HIS A 129 19.38 -0.41 -12.75
N HIS A 130 20.68 -0.62 -12.50
CA HIS A 130 21.66 -1.00 -13.52
C HIS A 130 21.65 -2.50 -13.86
N SER A 131 21.51 -3.36 -12.86
CA SER A 131 21.58 -4.81 -13.01
C SER A 131 20.33 -5.43 -12.41
N ALA A 132 19.65 -6.31 -13.16
CA ALA A 132 18.45 -7.02 -12.70
C ALA A 132 18.78 -8.10 -11.65
N MET A 133 19.56 -7.77 -10.62
CA MET A 133 19.82 -8.61 -9.46
C MET A 133 19.47 -7.85 -8.18
N ASP A 134 18.32 -8.21 -7.62
CA ASP A 134 17.84 -7.73 -6.32
C ASP A 134 18.81 -8.14 -5.22
N THR A 135 19.57 -7.19 -4.67
CA THR A 135 20.46 -7.45 -3.52
C THR A 135 19.74 -7.03 -2.24
N THR A 136 19.03 -7.95 -1.61
CA THR A 136 18.40 -7.71 -0.30
C THR A 136 19.46 -7.87 0.80
N MET A 137 19.87 -6.76 1.41
CA MET A 137 20.78 -6.79 2.55
C MET A 137 19.96 -6.87 3.84
N TYR A 138 19.89 -8.05 4.45
CA TYR A 138 19.33 -8.18 5.81
C TYR A 138 20.34 -7.61 6.81
N GLY A 139 20.07 -6.39 7.29
CA GLY A 139 20.83 -5.80 8.39
C GLY A 139 20.41 -6.44 9.72
N THR A 140 21.23 -7.34 10.24
CA THR A 140 21.15 -7.78 11.64
C THR A 140 22.06 -6.90 12.48
N ASN A 141 21.50 -6.18 13.45
CA ASN A 141 22.25 -5.63 14.59
C ASN A 141 22.54 -6.73 15.60
#